data_AF-A0A6I0SF51-F1
#
_entry.id   AF-A0A6I0SF51-F1
#
_cell.length_a   1.000
_cell.length_b   1.000
_cell.length_c   1.000
_cell.angle_alpha   90.00
_cell.angle_beta   90.00
_cell.angle_gamma   90.00
#
_symmetry.space_group_name_H-M   'P 1'
#
loop_
_entity.id
_entity.type
_entity.pdbx_description
1 polymer ?
#
loop_
_entity_poly.entity_id
_entity_poly.type
_entity_poly.pdbx_seq_one_letter_code
_entity_poly.pdbx_strand_id
1 'polypeptide(L)'
;MKKCIKLLILVFALAMPISTWGQCAAIYKKGETSMKKGRYREAIKAFQAAMKCDSKLEQDCKSKIKECEEKLKPAPKSTPAPAIEVTRLAITPDSVRFGYETTKAEYIKVDSAPEEWTATSDSNWCKVIPHGKNLSVSCEINQLTSERKATVTISNGKMEETVKVVQSGQKEFINIALDKLEFGSKGEIKELPIKTNTEWEVINIPSWCEVIAKDSDKLILKVGKTKKAKEGTLILKTKGGEISSAILSQKKGGIF
;
A
#
# COMPACT_ATOMS: atom_id res chain seq x y z
N MET A 1 -4.43 -10.91 115.43
CA MET A 1 -3.08 -10.62 115.98
C MET A 1 -2.08 -11.60 115.38
N LYS A 2 -0.90 -11.06 115.03
CA LYS A 2 0.40 -11.74 114.87
C LYS A 2 0.62 -12.65 113.65
N LYS A 3 1.48 -12.09 112.78
CA LYS A 3 2.46 -12.77 111.92
C LYS A 3 3.18 -13.90 112.66
N CYS A 4 3.57 -14.94 111.91
CA CYS A 4 4.85 -15.66 111.90
C CYS A 4 4.61 -17.09 111.35
N ILE A 5 5.44 -17.79 110.60
CA ILE A 5 6.74 -17.63 109.93
C ILE A 5 6.88 -18.95 109.14
N LYS A 6 7.35 -18.85 107.88
CA LYS A 6 8.09 -19.84 107.05
C LYS A 6 7.70 -21.34 107.11
N LEU A 7 7.30 -21.85 105.95
CA LEU A 7 7.97 -23.01 105.35
C LEU A 7 8.04 -22.84 103.82
N LEU A 8 9.25 -22.64 103.31
CA LEU A 8 9.58 -22.65 101.88
C LEU A 8 9.46 -24.09 101.37
N ILE A 9 8.51 -24.35 100.47
CA ILE A 9 8.55 -25.52 99.58
C ILE A 9 8.72 -24.98 98.16
N LEU A 10 9.98 -24.99 97.72
CA LEU A 10 10.38 -24.81 96.33
C LEU A 10 9.84 -26.02 95.53
N VAL A 11 8.67 -25.87 94.91
CA VAL A 11 8.22 -26.80 93.87
C VAL A 11 8.90 -26.38 92.57
N PHE A 12 10.10 -26.90 92.38
CA PHE A 12 10.75 -27.00 91.07
C PHE A 12 9.85 -27.89 90.20
N ALA A 13 8.95 -27.28 89.42
CA ALA A 13 8.30 -27.98 88.33
C ALA A 13 9.38 -28.31 87.29
N LEU A 14 9.96 -29.51 87.42
CA LEU A 14 10.79 -30.15 86.42
C LEU A 14 9.97 -30.28 85.14
N ALA A 15 10.00 -29.26 84.29
CA ALA A 15 9.69 -29.42 82.87
C ALA A 15 10.79 -30.30 82.29
N MET A 16 10.56 -31.61 82.35
CA MET A 16 11.40 -32.63 81.74
C MET A 16 11.59 -32.27 80.25
N PRO A 17 12.80 -32.39 79.69
CA PRO A 17 12.99 -32.15 78.27
C PRO A 17 12.22 -33.22 77.51
N ILE A 18 11.06 -32.85 76.95
CA ILE A 18 10.41 -33.65 75.91
C ILE A 18 11.50 -33.88 74.87
N SER A 19 11.89 -35.13 74.66
CA SER A 19 12.99 -35.52 73.78
C SER A 19 12.95 -34.66 72.52
N THR A 20 13.96 -33.83 72.31
CA THR A 20 14.07 -32.88 71.19
C THR A 20 13.86 -33.57 69.84
N TRP A 21 14.15 -34.87 69.78
CA TRP A 21 13.89 -35.78 68.66
C TRP A 21 12.40 -35.86 68.23
N GLY A 22 11.46 -35.89 69.17
CA GLY A 22 10.03 -36.05 68.88
C GLY A 22 9.39 -34.79 68.27
N GLN A 23 9.92 -33.61 68.63
CA GLN A 23 9.45 -32.34 68.09
C GLN A 23 9.94 -32.12 66.66
N CYS A 24 11.19 -32.49 66.35
CA CYS A 24 11.74 -32.38 65.00
C CYS A 24 11.02 -33.29 63.99
N ALA A 25 10.71 -34.54 64.39
CA ALA A 25 9.95 -35.47 63.56
C ALA A 25 8.52 -34.97 63.24
N ALA A 26 7.87 -34.31 64.20
CA ALA A 26 6.54 -33.73 63.99
C ALA A 26 6.55 -32.56 63.00
N ILE A 27 7.58 -31.71 63.05
CA ILE A 27 7.76 -30.57 62.12
C ILE A 27 8.00 -31.09 60.69
N TYR A 28 8.85 -32.11 60.55
CA TYR A 28 9.12 -32.73 59.26
C TYR A 28 7.84 -33.34 58.64
N LYS A 29 7.08 -34.13 59.42
CA LYS A 29 5.80 -34.73 58.98
C LYS A 29 4.75 -33.68 58.60
N LYS A 30 4.77 -32.51 59.25
CA LYS A 30 3.92 -31.36 58.87
C LYS A 30 4.28 -30.85 57.48
N GLY A 31 5.57 -30.77 57.15
CA GLY A 31 6.06 -30.46 55.80
C GLY A 31 5.53 -31.42 54.75
N GLU A 32 5.70 -32.73 54.98
CA GLU A 32 5.19 -33.77 54.06
C GLU A 32 3.68 -33.69 53.86
N THR A 33 2.93 -33.46 54.94
CA THR A 33 1.47 -33.33 54.88
C THR A 33 1.04 -32.10 54.09
N SER A 34 1.71 -30.96 54.27
CA SER A 34 1.44 -29.75 53.50
C SER A 34 1.78 -29.92 52.02
N MET A 35 2.85 -30.67 51.72
CA MET A 35 3.25 -31.01 50.36
C MET A 35 2.22 -31.90 49.66
N LYS A 36 1.72 -32.95 50.33
CA LYS A 36 0.63 -33.81 49.83
C LYS A 36 -0.67 -33.05 49.57
N LYS A 37 -0.92 -31.98 50.33
CA LYS A 37 -2.10 -31.10 50.18
C LYS A 37 -1.91 -29.98 49.13
N GLY A 38 -0.80 -29.97 48.39
CA GLY A 38 -0.50 -28.93 47.39
C GLY A 38 -0.18 -27.55 47.98
N ARG A 39 -0.01 -27.44 49.31
CA ARG A 39 0.33 -26.19 50.00
C ARG A 39 1.85 -26.02 50.05
N TYR A 40 2.47 -25.92 48.88
CA TYR A 40 3.93 -25.97 48.73
C TYR A 40 4.67 -24.86 49.49
N ARG A 41 4.11 -23.65 49.58
CA ARG A 41 4.70 -22.54 50.38
C ARG A 41 4.71 -22.85 51.88
N GLU A 42 3.67 -23.51 52.39
CA GLU A 42 3.61 -23.94 53.79
C GLU A 42 4.54 -25.13 54.05
N ALA A 43 4.66 -26.04 53.08
CA ALA A 43 5.58 -27.17 53.14
C ALA A 43 7.04 -26.70 53.23
N ILE A 44 7.44 -25.74 52.38
CA ILE A 44 8.79 -25.15 52.40
C ILE A 44 9.13 -24.57 53.77
N LYS A 45 8.23 -23.78 54.37
CA LYS A 45 8.42 -23.22 55.72
C LYS A 45 8.63 -24.29 56.78
N ALA A 46 7.86 -25.39 56.71
CA ALA A 46 7.98 -26.50 57.65
C ALA A 46 9.30 -27.28 57.47
N PHE A 47 9.73 -27.54 56.22
CA PHE A 47 11.02 -28.18 55.95
C PHE A 47 12.20 -27.31 56.37
N GLN A 48 12.16 -25.99 56.14
CA GLN A 48 13.18 -25.06 56.64
C GLN A 48 13.27 -25.05 58.18
N ALA A 49 12.13 -25.19 58.88
CA ALA A 49 12.11 -25.32 60.33
C ALA A 49 12.67 -26.68 60.79
N ALA A 50 12.38 -27.77 60.06
CA ALA A 50 12.92 -29.10 60.36
C ALA A 50 14.45 -29.14 60.22
N MET A 51 15.03 -28.48 59.21
CA MET A 51 16.48 -28.36 59.03
C MET A 51 17.19 -27.71 60.22
N LYS A 52 16.54 -26.74 60.88
CA LYS A 52 17.08 -26.07 62.07
C LYS A 52 16.96 -26.92 63.34
N CYS A 53 16.12 -27.94 63.31
CA CYS A 53 15.80 -28.79 64.46
C CYS A 53 16.71 -30.04 64.52
N ASP A 54 17.00 -30.66 63.36
CA ASP A 54 17.87 -31.83 63.26
C ASP A 54 18.74 -31.76 62.01
N SER A 55 20.06 -31.74 62.19
CA SER A 55 21.04 -31.68 61.11
C SER A 55 21.02 -32.93 60.22
N LYS A 56 20.52 -34.07 60.70
CA LYS A 56 20.38 -35.30 59.91
C LYS A 56 19.28 -35.21 58.85
N LEU A 57 18.32 -34.30 59.02
CA LEU A 57 17.22 -34.07 58.08
C LEU A 57 17.57 -33.03 57.01
N GLU A 58 18.75 -32.42 57.07
CA GLU A 58 19.10 -31.27 56.26
C GLU A 58 19.05 -31.56 54.75
N GLN A 59 19.65 -32.67 54.33
CA GLN A 59 19.74 -33.04 52.91
C GLN A 59 18.36 -33.38 52.33
N ASP A 60 17.54 -34.12 53.08
CA ASP A 60 16.22 -34.52 52.63
C ASP A 60 15.25 -33.33 52.59
N CYS A 61 15.29 -32.44 53.60
CA CYS A 61 14.53 -31.19 53.58
C CYS A 61 14.91 -30.31 52.39
N LYS A 62 16.20 -30.19 52.06
CA LYS A 62 16.66 -29.44 50.86
C LYS A 62 16.08 -30.03 49.58
N SER A 63 16.05 -31.36 49.46
CA SER A 63 15.44 -32.05 48.31
C SER A 63 13.94 -31.74 48.19
N LYS A 64 13.21 -31.86 49.31
CA LYS A 64 11.76 -31.59 49.37
C LYS A 64 11.40 -30.12 49.11
N ILE A 65 12.23 -29.18 49.57
CA ILE A 65 12.07 -27.76 49.28
C ILE A 65 12.24 -27.51 47.78
N LYS A 66 13.28 -28.08 47.15
CA LYS A 66 13.49 -27.96 45.71
C LYS A 66 12.29 -28.51 44.91
N GLU A 67 11.75 -29.65 45.31
CA GLU A 67 10.55 -30.23 44.69
C GLU A 67 9.33 -29.29 44.83
N CYS A 68 9.14 -28.69 46.02
CA CYS A 68 8.08 -27.70 46.24
C CYS A 68 8.29 -26.42 45.42
N GLU A 69 9.53 -25.93 45.29
CA GLU A 69 9.88 -24.77 44.49
C GLU A 69 9.63 -25.02 43.01
N GLU A 70 9.96 -26.22 42.51
CA GLU A 70 9.64 -26.63 41.13
C GLU A 70 8.14 -26.68 40.87
N LYS A 71 7.32 -27.14 41.82
CA LYS A 71 5.85 -27.11 41.74
C LYS A 71 5.27 -25.69 41.83
N LEU A 72 6.00 -24.74 42.42
CA LEU A 72 5.63 -23.33 42.51
C LEU A 72 6.14 -22.48 41.35
N LYS A 73 7.04 -23.01 40.52
CA LYS A 73 7.43 -22.33 39.28
C LYS A 73 6.16 -22.13 38.45
N PRO A 74 5.90 -20.91 37.96
CA PRO A 74 4.81 -20.71 37.02
C PRO A 74 5.03 -21.68 35.86
N ALA A 75 3.95 -22.32 35.39
CA ALA A 75 4.03 -23.14 34.18
C ALA A 75 4.78 -22.32 33.11
N PRO A 76 5.71 -22.92 32.34
CA PRO A 76 6.31 -22.22 31.22
C PRO A 76 5.16 -21.64 30.41
N LYS A 77 5.13 -20.30 30.28
CA LYS A 77 4.12 -19.63 29.44
C LYS A 77 4.17 -20.38 28.12
N SER A 78 3.10 -21.09 27.78
CA SER A 78 2.94 -21.65 26.45
C SER A 78 3.15 -20.48 25.50
N THR A 79 4.25 -20.48 24.75
CA THR A 79 4.36 -19.63 23.57
C THR A 79 3.06 -19.84 22.80
N PRO A 80 2.28 -18.78 22.51
CA PRO A 80 1.12 -18.94 21.63
C PRO A 80 1.63 -19.67 20.38
N ALA A 81 0.94 -20.73 19.97
CA ALA A 81 1.19 -21.32 18.65
C ALA A 81 1.27 -20.17 17.63
N PRO A 82 2.22 -20.19 16.66
CA PRO A 82 2.32 -19.12 15.68
C PRO A 82 0.93 -18.89 15.11
N ALA A 83 0.36 -17.69 15.36
CA ALA A 83 -0.91 -17.32 14.79
C ALA A 83 -0.75 -17.50 13.27
N ILE A 84 -1.54 -18.39 12.67
CA ILE A 84 -1.55 -18.57 11.23
C ILE A 84 -1.93 -17.21 10.66
N GLU A 85 -0.95 -16.49 10.12
CA GLU A 85 -1.16 -15.16 9.60
C GLU A 85 -1.93 -15.31 8.28
N VAL A 86 -3.26 -15.18 8.37
CA VAL A 86 -4.17 -15.32 7.23
C VAL A 86 -3.73 -14.30 6.18
N THR A 87 -3.18 -14.82 5.08
CA THR A 87 -2.71 -14.01 3.96
C THR A 87 -3.66 -14.25 2.80
N ARG A 88 -4.28 -13.18 2.31
CA ARG A 88 -5.10 -13.21 1.09
C ARG A 88 -5.00 -11.88 0.37
N LEU A 89 -5.06 -11.92 -0.94
CA LEU A 89 -5.25 -10.75 -1.77
C LEU A 89 -6.12 -11.19 -2.94
N ALA A 90 -7.27 -10.55 -3.12
CA ALA A 90 -8.18 -10.80 -4.22
C ALA A 90 -8.71 -9.47 -4.75
N ILE A 91 -8.83 -9.38 -6.08
CA ILE A 91 -9.24 -8.17 -6.77
C ILE A 91 -10.41 -8.44 -7.70
N THR A 92 -11.26 -7.45 -7.94
CA THR A 92 -12.34 -7.54 -8.95
C THR A 92 -12.77 -6.15 -9.41
N PRO A 93 -12.78 -5.85 -10.71
CA PRO A 93 -12.30 -6.70 -11.83
C PRO A 93 -10.76 -6.78 -11.91
N ASP A 94 -10.24 -7.71 -12.72
CA ASP A 94 -8.81 -7.85 -13.04
C ASP A 94 -8.38 -7.02 -14.28
N SER A 95 -9.35 -6.36 -14.91
CA SER A 95 -9.13 -5.50 -16.06
C SER A 95 -10.17 -4.40 -16.16
N VAL A 96 -9.75 -3.24 -16.64
CA VAL A 96 -10.61 -2.08 -16.91
C VAL A 96 -10.27 -1.48 -18.26
N ARG A 97 -11.29 -0.92 -18.92
CA ARG A 97 -11.15 -0.32 -20.24
C ARG A 97 -11.72 1.08 -20.28
N PHE A 98 -10.92 2.02 -20.76
CA PHE A 98 -11.29 3.42 -20.91
C PHE A 98 -11.39 3.80 -22.39
N GLY A 99 -12.23 4.80 -22.67
CA GLY A 99 -12.13 5.57 -23.91
C GLY A 99 -10.84 6.39 -23.96
N TYR A 100 -10.60 7.08 -25.07
CA TYR A 100 -9.39 7.93 -25.20
C TYR A 100 -9.38 9.07 -24.18
N GLU A 101 -10.56 9.50 -23.73
CA GLU A 101 -10.76 10.40 -22.60
C GLU A 101 -11.32 9.63 -21.39
N THR A 102 -10.83 9.97 -20.21
CA THR A 102 -11.38 9.48 -18.95
C THR A 102 -12.30 10.52 -18.37
N THR A 103 -13.62 10.35 -18.53
CA THR A 103 -14.61 11.24 -17.93
C THR A 103 -14.99 10.82 -16.51
N LYS A 104 -14.76 9.54 -16.15
CA LYS A 104 -15.03 8.94 -14.84
C LYS A 104 -13.95 7.93 -14.50
N ALA A 105 -13.61 7.82 -13.21
CA ALA A 105 -12.72 6.77 -12.73
C ALA A 105 -13.44 5.42 -12.66
N GLU A 106 -12.70 4.34 -12.88
CA GLU A 106 -13.15 2.98 -12.63
C GLU A 106 -12.67 2.51 -11.26
N TYR A 107 -13.40 1.56 -10.66
CA TYR A 107 -13.12 1.09 -9.30
C TYR A 107 -12.86 -0.42 -9.28
N ILE A 108 -11.73 -0.80 -8.68
CA ILE A 108 -11.37 -2.19 -8.40
C ILE A 108 -11.61 -2.48 -6.94
N LYS A 109 -12.40 -3.51 -6.62
CA LYS A 109 -12.55 -4.00 -5.25
C LYS A 109 -11.29 -4.77 -4.86
N VAL A 110 -10.79 -4.51 -3.65
CA VAL A 110 -9.62 -5.17 -3.07
C VAL A 110 -10.03 -5.82 -1.75
N ASP A 111 -9.96 -7.14 -1.70
CA ASP A 111 -10.06 -7.91 -0.46
C ASP A 111 -8.66 -8.39 -0.06
N SER A 112 -8.12 -7.80 1.02
CA SER A 112 -6.78 -8.09 1.50
C SER A 112 -6.78 -8.52 2.97
N ALA A 113 -5.92 -9.48 3.29
CA ALA A 113 -5.38 -9.67 4.63
C ALA A 113 -3.85 -9.83 4.53
N PRO A 114 -3.05 -8.98 5.19
CA PRO A 114 -3.46 -7.86 6.07
C PRO A 114 -4.26 -6.76 5.34
N GLU A 115 -5.01 -5.93 6.09
CA GLU A 115 -5.88 -4.90 5.51
C GLU A 115 -5.10 -3.77 4.81
N GLU A 116 -3.84 -3.58 5.18
CA GLU A 116 -2.94 -2.64 4.52
C GLU A 116 -2.48 -3.19 3.17
N TRP A 117 -2.66 -2.39 2.13
CA TRP A 117 -2.22 -2.69 0.77
C TRP A 117 -1.85 -1.40 0.04
N THR A 118 -1.05 -1.56 -1.01
CA THR A 118 -0.58 -0.48 -1.87
C THR A 118 -0.92 -0.80 -3.32
N ALA A 119 -0.99 0.23 -4.16
CA ALA A 119 -1.15 0.07 -5.59
C ALA A 119 -0.22 1.01 -6.33
N THR A 120 0.41 0.50 -7.38
CA THR A 120 1.31 1.25 -8.26
C THR A 120 0.96 0.97 -9.71
N SER A 121 1.18 1.95 -10.57
CA SER A 121 1.02 1.83 -12.02
C SER A 121 2.40 1.84 -12.67
N ASP A 122 2.61 0.99 -13.67
CA ASP A 122 3.81 1.01 -14.52
C ASP A 122 3.87 2.22 -15.46
N SER A 123 2.79 2.99 -15.53
CA SER A 123 2.58 4.08 -16.49
C SER A 123 2.13 5.36 -15.79
N ASN A 124 2.77 6.48 -16.14
CA ASN A 124 2.47 7.81 -15.58
C ASN A 124 1.07 8.34 -15.95
N TRP A 125 0.57 8.00 -17.14
CA TRP A 125 -0.75 8.40 -17.61
C TRP A 125 -1.89 7.61 -16.94
N CYS A 126 -1.58 6.53 -16.22
CA CYS A 126 -2.56 5.74 -15.47
C CYS A 126 -2.38 6.00 -13.98
N LYS A 127 -3.31 6.77 -13.40
CA LYS A 127 -3.30 7.17 -11.99
C LYS A 127 -4.14 6.21 -11.16
N VAL A 128 -3.59 5.83 -10.02
CA VAL A 128 -4.24 4.92 -9.07
C VAL A 128 -4.30 5.56 -7.68
N ILE A 129 -5.44 5.46 -7.01
CA ILE A 129 -5.66 6.04 -5.68
C ILE A 129 -6.40 5.01 -4.80
N PRO A 130 -5.73 4.44 -3.79
CA PRO A 130 -6.35 3.56 -2.81
C PRO A 130 -7.42 4.26 -1.95
N HIS A 131 -8.55 3.60 -1.73
CA HIS A 131 -9.67 4.05 -0.90
C HIS A 131 -10.30 2.88 -0.12
N GLY A 132 -9.69 2.53 1.02
CA GLY A 132 -10.18 1.46 1.89
C GLY A 132 -10.16 0.09 1.19
N LYS A 133 -11.32 -0.43 0.80
CA LYS A 133 -11.46 -1.70 0.04
C LYS A 133 -11.63 -1.50 -1.47
N ASN A 134 -11.43 -0.29 -1.97
CA ASN A 134 -11.53 0.02 -3.40
C ASN A 134 -10.26 0.74 -3.87
N LEU A 135 -9.85 0.48 -5.10
CA LEU A 135 -8.83 1.23 -5.82
C LEU A 135 -9.51 2.03 -6.93
N SER A 136 -9.36 3.36 -6.89
CA SER A 136 -9.76 4.21 -8.01
C SER A 136 -8.67 4.19 -9.08
N VAL A 137 -9.05 3.96 -10.33
CA VAL A 137 -8.17 3.99 -11.50
C VAL A 137 -8.69 5.04 -12.47
N SER A 138 -7.81 5.93 -12.95
CA SER A 138 -8.14 6.91 -13.97
C SER A 138 -6.98 7.12 -14.93
N CYS A 139 -7.27 7.53 -16.17
CA CYS A 139 -6.25 7.76 -17.18
C CYS A 139 -6.24 9.21 -17.67
N GLU A 140 -5.06 9.75 -17.98
CA GLU A 140 -4.95 10.98 -18.75
C GLU A 140 -5.51 10.78 -20.16
N ILE A 141 -5.80 11.87 -20.89
CA ILE A 141 -6.25 11.77 -22.27
C ILE A 141 -5.17 11.06 -23.13
N ASN A 142 -5.59 10.10 -23.95
CA ASN A 142 -4.76 9.50 -24.97
C ASN A 142 -4.94 10.27 -26.28
N GLN A 143 -4.01 11.18 -26.59
CA GLN A 143 -4.04 11.96 -27.83
C GLN A 143 -3.57 11.17 -29.04
N LEU A 144 -2.98 9.98 -28.84
CA LEU A 144 -2.51 9.13 -29.94
C LEU A 144 -3.69 8.39 -30.58
N THR A 145 -3.52 8.01 -31.84
CA THR A 145 -4.49 7.17 -32.55
C THR A 145 -4.42 5.69 -32.14
N SER A 146 -3.33 5.28 -31.49
CA SER A 146 -3.13 3.92 -31.00
C SER A 146 -3.68 3.71 -29.59
N GLU A 147 -4.19 2.50 -29.34
CA GLU A 147 -4.50 2.03 -27.98
C GLU A 147 -3.21 1.94 -27.16
N ARG A 148 -3.29 2.29 -25.87
CA ARG A 148 -2.19 2.14 -24.90
C ARG A 148 -2.63 1.30 -23.71
N LYS A 149 -1.67 0.63 -23.06
CA LYS A 149 -1.91 -0.31 -21.97
C LYS A 149 -0.98 -0.05 -20.82
N ALA A 150 -1.50 -0.21 -19.61
CA ALA A 150 -0.76 -0.13 -18.36
C ALA A 150 -1.08 -1.34 -17.48
N THR A 151 -0.15 -1.66 -16.61
CA THR A 151 -0.32 -2.68 -15.57
C THR A 151 -0.32 -1.99 -14.22
N VAL A 152 -1.37 -2.22 -13.45
CA VAL A 152 -1.47 -1.77 -12.06
C VAL A 152 -1.18 -2.96 -11.15
N THR A 153 -0.15 -2.84 -10.32
CA THR A 153 0.23 -3.86 -9.32
C THR A 153 -0.36 -3.46 -7.98
N ILE A 154 -1.11 -4.37 -7.37
CA ILE A 154 -1.66 -4.23 -6.02
C ILE A 154 -0.90 -5.20 -5.12
N SER A 155 -0.36 -4.72 -4.01
CA SER A 155 0.44 -5.55 -3.09
C SER A 155 0.07 -5.29 -1.64
N ASN A 156 -0.08 -6.36 -0.86
CA ASN A 156 -0.21 -6.29 0.60
C ASN A 156 1.11 -6.61 1.33
N GLY A 157 2.23 -6.52 0.61
CA GLY A 157 3.58 -6.84 1.09
C GLY A 157 3.92 -8.33 1.08
N LYS A 158 2.93 -9.21 0.86
CA LYS A 158 3.11 -10.68 0.82
C LYS A 158 2.64 -11.30 -0.49
N MET A 159 1.54 -10.80 -1.02
CA MET A 159 0.94 -11.21 -2.27
C MET A 159 0.86 -10.00 -3.20
N GLU A 160 0.86 -10.29 -4.49
CA GLU A 160 0.64 -9.29 -5.54
C GLU A 160 -0.46 -9.77 -6.47
N GLU A 161 -1.31 -8.83 -6.87
CA GLU A 161 -2.31 -9.01 -7.89
C GLU A 161 -2.15 -7.91 -8.94
N THR A 162 -2.58 -8.18 -10.18
CA THR A 162 -2.41 -7.22 -11.28
C THR A 162 -3.73 -6.90 -11.95
N VAL A 163 -3.94 -5.62 -12.24
CA VAL A 163 -5.07 -5.13 -13.03
C VAL A 163 -4.54 -4.63 -14.38
N LYS A 164 -5.12 -5.14 -15.46
CA LYS A 164 -4.82 -4.66 -16.83
C LYS A 164 -5.67 -3.44 -17.15
N VAL A 165 -5.02 -2.33 -17.46
CA VAL A 165 -5.68 -1.10 -17.88
C VAL A 165 -5.48 -0.92 -19.38
N VAL A 166 -6.57 -0.81 -20.12
CA VAL A 166 -6.56 -0.60 -21.57
C VAL A 166 -7.25 0.71 -21.90
N GLN A 167 -6.58 1.60 -22.62
CA GLN A 167 -7.15 2.88 -23.03
C GLN A 167 -7.12 3.03 -24.54
N SER A 168 -8.28 3.24 -25.16
CA SER A 168 -8.37 3.39 -26.62
C SER A 168 -7.59 4.63 -27.12
N GLY A 169 -7.17 4.59 -28.38
CA GLY A 169 -6.68 5.79 -29.07
C GLY A 169 -7.80 6.76 -29.41
N GLN A 170 -7.47 8.03 -29.58
CA GLN A 170 -8.36 9.04 -30.13
C GLN A 170 -8.58 8.77 -31.61
N LYS A 171 -9.80 9.01 -32.11
CA LYS A 171 -10.06 8.98 -33.56
C LYS A 171 -9.10 9.95 -34.24
N GLU A 172 -8.56 9.57 -35.39
CA GLU A 172 -7.74 10.50 -36.15
C GLU A 172 -8.54 11.74 -36.57
N PHE A 173 -7.85 12.88 -36.61
CA PHE A 173 -8.44 14.13 -37.07
C PHE A 173 -7.37 15.02 -37.69
N ILE A 174 -7.81 15.91 -38.56
CA ILE A 174 -7.03 17.05 -39.03
C ILE A 174 -7.94 18.27 -39.09
N ASN A 175 -7.45 19.41 -38.64
CA ASN A 175 -8.21 20.65 -38.60
C ASN A 175 -7.30 21.84 -38.93
N ILE A 176 -7.68 22.58 -39.97
CA ILE A 176 -7.19 23.92 -40.24
C ILE A 176 -8.14 24.89 -39.53
N ALA A 177 -7.65 25.60 -38.52
CA ALA A 177 -8.50 26.47 -37.68
C ALA A 177 -9.09 27.69 -38.42
N LEU A 178 -8.66 27.93 -39.66
CA LEU A 178 -9.01 29.10 -40.47
C LEU A 178 -9.77 28.64 -41.72
N ASP A 179 -10.96 29.18 -41.95
CA ASP A 179 -11.71 28.92 -43.18
C ASP A 179 -11.06 29.59 -44.40
N LYS A 180 -10.38 30.73 -44.17
CA LYS A 180 -9.73 31.52 -45.23
C LYS A 180 -8.41 32.13 -44.76
N LEU A 181 -7.36 31.93 -45.56
CA LEU A 181 -6.08 32.61 -45.43
C LEU A 181 -5.88 33.58 -46.60
N GLU A 182 -5.80 34.87 -46.29
CA GLU A 182 -5.65 35.93 -47.28
C GLU A 182 -4.22 36.44 -47.36
N PHE A 183 -3.68 36.58 -48.58
CA PHE A 183 -2.36 37.12 -48.88
C PHE A 183 -2.43 38.48 -49.58
N GLY A 184 -1.41 39.30 -49.36
CA GLY A 184 -1.17 40.55 -50.08
C GLY A 184 -0.79 40.35 -51.55
N SER A 185 -0.99 41.40 -52.35
CA SER A 185 -0.67 41.40 -53.79
C SER A 185 0.83 41.51 -54.10
N LYS A 186 1.65 41.95 -53.13
CA LYS A 186 3.10 42.17 -53.28
C LYS A 186 3.96 40.91 -53.11
N GLY A 187 3.33 39.75 -52.90
CA GLY A 187 4.00 38.52 -52.47
C GLY A 187 4.20 38.52 -50.95
N GLU A 188 4.04 37.37 -50.33
CA GLU A 188 4.02 37.23 -48.87
C GLU A 188 4.31 35.77 -48.48
N ILE A 189 4.85 35.59 -47.28
CA ILE A 189 5.02 34.29 -46.63
C ILE A 189 4.13 34.29 -45.38
N LYS A 190 3.33 33.24 -45.20
CA LYS A 190 2.48 33.08 -44.02
C LYS A 190 2.61 31.68 -43.43
N GLU A 191 2.53 31.62 -42.12
CA GLU A 191 2.34 30.37 -41.38
C GLU A 191 0.84 30.06 -41.28
N LEU A 192 0.50 28.79 -41.49
CA LEU A 192 -0.84 28.24 -41.35
C LEU A 192 -0.79 27.13 -40.28
N PRO A 193 -1.33 27.36 -39.08
CA PRO A 193 -1.35 26.35 -38.01
C PRO A 193 -2.34 25.22 -38.32
N ILE A 194 -1.92 23.99 -38.05
CA ILE A 194 -2.64 22.74 -38.28
C ILE A 194 -2.76 21.97 -36.96
N LYS A 195 -3.97 21.53 -36.61
CA LYS A 195 -4.20 20.64 -35.46
C LYS A 195 -4.49 19.23 -35.97
N THR A 196 -3.72 18.26 -35.51
CA THR A 196 -3.83 16.84 -35.90
C THR A 196 -3.22 15.97 -34.81
N ASN A 197 -3.62 14.71 -34.75
CA ASN A 197 -3.00 13.67 -33.93
C ASN A 197 -2.30 12.57 -34.74
N THR A 198 -2.21 12.75 -36.05
CA THR A 198 -1.65 11.77 -36.97
C THR A 198 -0.84 12.44 -38.08
N GLU A 199 -0.06 11.64 -38.80
CA GLU A 199 0.65 12.08 -40.00
C GLU A 199 -0.32 12.49 -41.09
N TRP A 200 0.08 13.49 -41.88
CA TRP A 200 -0.74 14.09 -42.93
C TRP A 200 0.10 14.65 -44.07
N GLU A 201 -0.57 14.86 -45.20
CA GLU A 201 0.00 15.35 -46.45
C GLU A 201 -0.87 16.46 -47.08
N VAL A 202 -0.26 17.23 -47.97
CA VAL A 202 -0.96 18.22 -48.81
C VAL A 202 -1.37 17.52 -50.09
N ILE A 203 -2.67 17.32 -50.30
CA ILE A 203 -3.19 16.64 -51.50
C ILE A 203 -3.67 17.60 -52.59
N ASN A 204 -3.94 18.86 -52.23
CA ASN A 204 -4.28 19.91 -53.19
C ASN A 204 -3.77 21.26 -52.70
N ILE A 205 -3.12 22.01 -53.58
CA ILE A 205 -2.75 23.41 -53.35
C ILE A 205 -2.86 24.17 -54.67
N PRO A 206 -3.33 25.43 -54.68
CA PRO A 206 -3.40 26.21 -55.90
C PRO A 206 -2.01 26.45 -56.49
N SER A 207 -1.87 26.35 -57.82
CA SER A 207 -0.58 26.46 -58.53
C SER A 207 0.19 27.78 -58.33
N TRP A 208 -0.48 28.80 -57.79
CA TRP A 208 0.11 30.10 -57.48
C TRP A 208 0.64 30.22 -56.04
N CYS A 209 0.46 29.18 -55.22
CA CYS A 209 0.91 29.10 -53.83
C CYS A 209 1.88 27.93 -53.68
N GLU A 210 2.95 28.14 -52.93
CA GLU A 210 4.05 27.19 -52.72
C GLU A 210 4.12 26.83 -51.23
N VAL A 211 4.25 25.53 -50.92
CA VAL A 211 4.63 25.07 -49.58
C VAL A 211 6.16 25.10 -49.48
N ILE A 212 6.69 25.99 -48.65
CA ILE A 212 8.14 26.12 -48.47
C ILE A 212 8.66 25.35 -47.25
N ALA A 213 7.79 25.04 -46.29
CA ALA A 213 8.08 24.15 -45.18
C ALA A 213 6.79 23.49 -44.65
N LYS A 214 6.94 22.29 -44.10
CA LYS A 214 5.87 21.50 -43.48
C LYS A 214 6.40 20.86 -42.21
N ASP A 215 5.73 21.14 -41.10
CA ASP A 215 5.96 20.48 -39.81
C ASP A 215 4.74 19.64 -39.42
N SER A 216 4.71 19.06 -38.22
CA SER A 216 3.56 18.29 -37.74
C SER A 216 2.32 19.14 -37.47
N ASP A 217 2.51 20.40 -37.06
CA ASP A 217 1.48 21.31 -36.55
C ASP A 217 1.33 22.58 -37.40
N LYS A 218 2.02 22.69 -38.54
CA LYS A 218 1.93 23.87 -39.41
C LYS A 218 2.40 23.67 -40.85
N LEU A 219 1.96 24.59 -41.71
CA LEU A 219 2.50 24.83 -43.05
C LEU A 219 3.06 26.25 -43.17
N ILE A 220 4.19 26.39 -43.85
CA ILE A 220 4.69 27.70 -44.29
C ILE A 220 4.40 27.84 -45.78
N LEU A 221 3.56 28.81 -46.12
CA LEU A 221 3.06 29.07 -47.47
C LEU A 221 3.65 30.35 -48.02
N LYS A 222 4.04 30.33 -49.28
CA LYS A 222 4.59 31.47 -50.01
C LYS A 222 3.77 31.75 -51.25
N VAL A 223 3.56 33.04 -51.54
CA VAL A 223 2.93 33.51 -52.77
C VAL A 223 3.81 34.57 -53.44
N GLY A 224 3.82 34.56 -54.77
CA GLY A 224 4.47 35.60 -55.58
C GLY A 224 3.63 36.86 -55.75
N LYS A 225 4.17 37.91 -56.38
CA LYS A 225 3.41 39.11 -56.76
C LYS A 225 2.28 38.77 -57.73
N THR A 226 1.15 39.48 -57.66
CA THR A 226 0.05 39.33 -58.61
C THR A 226 -0.62 40.65 -58.98
N LYS A 227 -1.08 40.75 -60.23
CA LYS A 227 -1.96 41.83 -60.72
C LYS A 227 -3.44 41.41 -60.77
N LYS A 228 -3.74 40.12 -60.56
CA LYS A 228 -5.10 39.56 -60.55
C LYS A 228 -5.43 39.06 -59.15
N ALA A 229 -6.71 39.17 -58.76
CA ALA A 229 -7.19 38.43 -57.60
C ALA A 229 -7.10 36.93 -57.89
N LYS A 230 -6.72 36.14 -56.89
CA LYS A 230 -6.65 34.69 -57.00
C LYS A 230 -7.37 34.07 -55.81
N GLU A 231 -8.02 32.95 -56.05
CA GLU A 231 -8.60 32.11 -55.01
C GLU A 231 -8.35 30.65 -55.39
N GLY A 232 -8.25 29.79 -54.37
CA GLY A 232 -8.15 28.35 -54.56
C GLY A 232 -8.13 27.62 -53.23
N THR A 233 -8.32 26.32 -53.27
CA THR A 233 -8.49 25.51 -52.07
C THR A 233 -7.18 24.83 -51.69
N LEU A 234 -6.78 24.89 -50.43
CA LEU A 234 -5.81 23.99 -49.84
C LEU A 234 -6.57 22.79 -49.26
N ILE A 235 -6.12 21.57 -49.56
CA ILE A 235 -6.69 20.35 -48.98
C ILE A 235 -5.57 19.51 -48.37
N LEU A 236 -5.76 19.16 -47.11
CA LEU A 236 -4.88 18.30 -46.34
C LEU A 236 -5.58 16.97 -46.06
N LYS A 237 -4.81 15.89 -45.99
CA LYS A 237 -5.33 14.54 -45.73
C LYS A 237 -4.46 13.82 -44.70
N THR A 238 -5.09 13.17 -43.73
CA THR A 238 -4.40 12.26 -42.81
C THR A 238 -4.09 10.93 -43.49
N LYS A 239 -3.19 10.15 -42.89
CA LYS A 239 -2.89 8.78 -43.32
C LYS A 239 -4.14 7.87 -43.39
N GLY A 240 -5.08 7.98 -42.46
CA GLY A 240 -6.33 7.21 -42.47
C GLY A 240 -7.44 7.80 -43.33
N GLY A 241 -7.25 9.01 -43.87
CA GLY A 241 -8.10 9.58 -44.92
C GLY A 241 -9.06 10.69 -44.49
N GLU A 242 -9.04 11.13 -43.23
CA GLU A 242 -9.70 12.37 -42.80
C GLU A 242 -9.10 13.58 -43.56
N ILE A 243 -9.96 14.53 -43.91
CA ILE A 243 -9.60 15.68 -44.75
C ILE A 243 -9.95 16.99 -44.02
N SER A 244 -9.10 18.00 -44.20
CA SER A 244 -9.42 19.38 -43.85
C SER A 244 -9.04 20.31 -44.99
N SER A 245 -9.77 21.41 -45.16
CA SER A 245 -9.57 22.35 -46.25
C SER A 245 -9.71 23.80 -45.81
N ALA A 246 -8.96 24.68 -46.47
CA ALA A 246 -9.07 26.12 -46.28
C ALA A 246 -9.00 26.85 -47.62
N ILE A 247 -9.67 28.00 -47.70
CA ILE A 247 -9.61 28.87 -48.86
C ILE A 247 -8.33 29.71 -48.77
N LEU A 248 -7.48 29.61 -49.79
CA LEU A 248 -6.37 30.54 -49.98
C LEU A 248 -6.81 31.63 -50.95
N SER A 249 -6.60 32.89 -50.58
CA SER A 249 -6.91 34.03 -51.45
C SER A 249 -5.76 35.01 -51.53
N GLN A 250 -5.61 35.66 -52.68
CA GLN A 250 -4.61 36.71 -52.88
C GLN A 250 -5.25 37.95 -53.47
N LYS A 251 -5.03 39.10 -52.83
CA LYS A 251 -5.58 40.39 -53.27
C LYS A 251 -5.08 40.77 -54.67
N LYS A 252 -5.93 41.47 -55.41
CA LYS A 252 -5.53 42.12 -56.67
C LYS A 252 -4.47 43.20 -56.39
N GLY A 253 -3.42 43.23 -57.21
CA GLY A 253 -2.46 44.34 -57.20
C GLY A 253 -3.06 45.62 -57.78
N GLY A 254 -2.83 46.76 -57.13
CA GLY A 254 -3.17 48.07 -57.66
C GLY A 254 -2.39 48.37 -58.93
N ILE A 255 -3.02 49.07 -59.87
CA ILE A 255 -2.34 49.70 -61.00
C ILE A 255 -1.92 51.07 -60.45
N PHE A 256 -0.65 51.20 -60.08
CA PHE A 256 -0.06 52.51 -59.82
C PHE A 256 0.61 52.99 -61.10
#